data_AF-A0A4R4Q198-F1
#
_entry.id   AF-A0A4R4Q198-F1
#
_cell.length_a   1.000
_cell.length_b   1.000
_cell.length_c   1.000
_cell.angle_alpha   90.00
_cell.angle_beta   90.00
_cell.angle_gamma   90.00
#
_symmetry.space_group_name_H-M   'P 1'
#
loop_
_entity.id
_entity.type
_entity.pdbx_description
1 polymer ?
#
loop_
_entity_poly.entity_id
_entity_poly.type
_entity_poly.pdbx_seq_one_letter_code
_entity_poly.pdbx_strand_id
1 'polypeptide(L)'
;MSAHPSPQAAVDGSAATVSSPEGEAVTPTGGGPVWAAARAARAWLDAANGNGDAELTCRILKLTEEAGEVAGAWIGLRGQNPRKGVTHTRDDVAAELADVAFTALVAIESLGLDARAVLDRCATKVHDRLAPADRPPS
;
A
#
# COMPACT_ATOMS: atom_id res chain seq x y z
N MET A 1 -6.24 -10.16 -71.79
CA MET A 1 -6.84 -8.86 -72.18
C MET A 1 -8.35 -9.01 -72.25
N SER A 2 -9.06 -8.54 -71.24
CA SER A 2 -10.48 -8.15 -71.33
C SER A 2 -10.77 -7.29 -70.11
N ALA A 3 -11.24 -6.07 -70.36
CA ALA A 3 -11.47 -5.03 -69.37
C ALA A 3 -12.97 -4.68 -69.35
N HIS A 4 -13.50 -4.63 -68.11
CA HIS A 4 -14.62 -3.82 -67.58
C HIS A 4 -16.05 -4.01 -68.15
N PRO A 5 -17.12 -3.64 -67.37
CA PRO A 5 -17.16 -2.68 -66.27
C PRO A 5 -17.93 -3.06 -64.98
N SER A 6 -17.77 -2.23 -63.94
CA SER A 6 -18.59 -2.18 -62.73
C SER A 6 -19.98 -1.57 -62.98
N PRO A 7 -20.93 -1.71 -62.02
CA PRO A 7 -21.38 -0.50 -61.33
C PRO A 7 -21.63 -0.66 -59.81
N GLN A 8 -21.60 0.49 -59.15
CA GLN A 8 -21.82 0.75 -57.72
C GLN A 8 -23.25 0.42 -57.24
N ALA A 9 -23.37 0.08 -55.95
CA ALA A 9 -24.53 0.42 -55.13
C ALA A 9 -24.07 0.75 -53.70
N ALA A 10 -24.44 1.94 -53.25
CA ALA A 10 -24.28 2.41 -51.89
C ALA A 10 -25.38 1.83 -50.99
N VAL A 11 -25.04 1.50 -49.75
CA VAL A 11 -26.01 1.36 -48.65
C VAL A 11 -25.41 1.98 -47.38
N ASP A 12 -26.02 3.09 -46.97
CA ASP A 12 -25.95 3.65 -45.61
C ASP A 12 -26.57 2.68 -44.61
N GLY A 13 -26.03 2.64 -43.38
CA GLY A 13 -26.62 1.79 -42.35
C GLY A 13 -25.89 1.75 -41.00
N SER A 14 -25.95 2.87 -40.28
CA SER A 14 -26.09 2.97 -38.81
C SER A 14 -25.18 2.11 -37.92
N ALA A 15 -24.19 2.76 -37.29
CA ALA A 15 -23.49 2.25 -36.12
C ALA A 15 -24.48 2.02 -34.97
N ALA A 16 -24.74 0.76 -34.62
CA ALA A 16 -25.45 0.38 -33.41
C ALA A 16 -24.50 0.47 -32.22
N THR A 17 -24.67 1.51 -31.41
CA THR A 17 -24.08 1.62 -30.07
C THR A 17 -24.66 0.51 -29.19
N VAL A 18 -23.87 -0.53 -28.91
CA VAL A 18 -24.19 -1.49 -27.86
C VAL A 18 -23.76 -0.88 -26.54
N SER A 19 -24.73 -0.32 -25.80
CA SER A 19 -24.59 -0.03 -24.37
C SER A 19 -24.54 -1.35 -23.62
N SER A 20 -23.36 -1.72 -23.13
CA SER A 20 -23.24 -2.74 -22.08
C SER A 20 -23.68 -2.15 -20.73
N PRO A 21 -24.38 -2.92 -19.90
CA PRO A 21 -24.94 -2.42 -18.65
C PRO A 21 -23.81 -2.09 -17.67
N GLU A 22 -23.93 -0.93 -17.04
CA GLU A 22 -23.14 -0.53 -15.88
C GLU A 22 -23.30 -1.59 -14.80
N GLY A 23 -22.30 -2.47 -14.70
CA GLY A 23 -22.14 -3.34 -13.56
C GLY A 23 -21.87 -2.46 -12.36
N GLU A 24 -22.91 -2.30 -11.53
CA GLU A 24 -22.83 -1.70 -10.21
C GLU A 24 -21.55 -2.20 -9.52
N ALA A 25 -20.59 -1.30 -9.37
CA ALA A 25 -19.37 -1.59 -8.65
C ALA A 25 -19.78 -1.89 -7.21
N VAL A 26 -19.82 -3.17 -6.87
CA VAL A 26 -19.84 -3.63 -5.48
C VAL A 26 -18.61 -3.00 -4.83
N THR A 27 -18.80 -1.88 -4.14
CA THR A 27 -17.77 -1.34 -3.26
C THR A 27 -17.53 -2.39 -2.18
N PRO A 28 -16.35 -3.04 -2.12
CA PRO A 28 -16.11 -4.02 -1.08
C PRO A 28 -16.16 -3.28 0.26
N THR A 29 -17.07 -3.72 1.10
CA THR A 29 -17.38 -3.15 2.40
C THR A 29 -16.10 -3.09 3.25
N GLY A 30 -15.58 -1.88 3.43
CA GLY A 30 -14.70 -1.51 4.54
C GLY A 30 -13.33 -2.20 4.57
N GLY A 31 -12.51 -2.13 3.52
CA GLY A 31 -11.09 -2.50 3.58
C GLY A 31 -10.24 -1.63 2.66
N GLY A 32 -9.73 -0.50 3.16
CA GLY A 32 -8.94 0.45 2.36
C GLY A 32 -7.73 -0.19 1.64
N PRO A 33 -7.19 0.48 0.60
CA PRO A 33 -6.17 -0.08 -0.31
C PRO A 33 -4.93 -0.61 0.41
N VAL A 34 -4.53 0.01 1.53
CA VAL A 34 -3.37 -0.40 2.34
C VAL A 34 -3.47 -1.83 2.88
N TRP A 35 -4.65 -2.24 3.37
CA TRP A 35 -4.83 -3.57 3.96
C TRP A 35 -4.82 -4.67 2.91
N ALA A 36 -5.44 -4.39 1.77
CA ALA A 36 -5.39 -5.29 0.63
C ALA A 36 -3.97 -5.42 0.09
N ALA A 37 -3.22 -4.32 0.01
CA ALA A 37 -1.84 -4.29 -0.42
C ALA A 37 -0.92 -5.09 0.53
N ALA A 38 -1.09 -4.98 1.85
CA ALA A 38 -0.28 -5.74 2.80
C ALA A 38 -0.45 -7.26 2.64
N ARG A 39 -1.71 -7.73 2.47
CA ARG A 39 -2.00 -9.14 2.18
C ARG A 39 -1.46 -9.59 0.83
N ALA A 40 -1.58 -8.75 -0.21
CA ALA A 40 -1.03 -9.04 -1.52
C ALA A 40 0.50 -9.15 -1.49
N ALA A 41 1.18 -8.24 -0.78
CA ALA A 41 2.61 -8.28 -0.57
C ALA A 41 3.04 -9.55 0.18
N ARG A 42 2.33 -9.93 1.25
CA ARG A 42 2.55 -11.21 1.94
C ARG A 42 2.42 -12.39 0.98
N ALA A 43 1.34 -12.48 0.23
CA ALA A 43 1.10 -13.58 -0.71
C ALA A 43 2.19 -13.66 -1.78
N TRP A 44 2.62 -12.51 -2.31
CA TRP A 44 3.71 -12.43 -3.27
C TRP A 44 5.05 -12.90 -2.67
N LEU A 45 5.37 -12.47 -1.45
CA LEU A 45 6.58 -12.91 -0.74
C LEU A 45 6.57 -14.41 -0.43
N ASP A 46 5.42 -14.96 -0.07
CA ASP A 46 5.25 -16.40 0.17
C ASP A 46 5.48 -17.21 -1.10
N ALA A 47 4.97 -16.73 -2.23
CA ALA A 47 5.17 -17.39 -3.52
C ALA A 47 6.64 -17.33 -3.98
N ALA A 48 7.34 -16.23 -3.69
CA ALA A 48 8.72 -16.02 -4.11
C ALA A 48 9.73 -16.79 -3.25
N ASN A 49 9.56 -16.74 -1.93
CA ASN A 49 10.61 -17.14 -0.98
C ASN A 49 10.18 -18.26 -0.01
N GLY A 50 8.89 -18.59 0.06
CA GLY A 50 8.34 -19.47 1.09
C GLY A 50 7.88 -18.71 2.35
N ASN A 51 7.49 -19.46 3.38
CA ASN A 51 6.85 -18.90 4.58
C ASN A 51 7.33 -19.54 5.90
N GLY A 52 8.53 -20.12 5.91
CA GLY A 52 9.13 -20.66 7.11
C GLY A 52 9.65 -19.58 8.05
N ASP A 53 10.20 -20.02 9.19
CA ASP A 53 10.71 -19.13 10.25
C ASP A 53 11.84 -18.23 9.76
N ALA A 54 12.66 -18.70 8.79
CA ALA A 54 13.73 -17.90 8.21
C ALA A 54 13.18 -16.74 7.38
N GLU A 55 12.21 -17.00 6.49
CA GLU A 55 11.58 -15.96 5.67
C GLU A 55 10.79 -14.97 6.53
N LEU A 56 10.09 -15.48 7.56
CA LEU A 56 9.42 -14.64 8.54
C LEU A 56 10.42 -13.75 9.29
N THR A 57 11.56 -14.30 9.72
CA THR A 57 12.63 -13.54 10.37
C THR A 57 13.12 -12.43 9.45
N CYS A 58 13.35 -12.70 8.16
CA CYS A 58 13.74 -11.67 7.19
C CYS A 58 12.68 -10.56 7.07
N ARG A 59 11.39 -10.91 7.04
CA ARG A 59 10.29 -9.92 6.96
C ARG A 59 10.20 -9.04 8.20
N ILE A 60 10.53 -9.59 9.38
CA ILE A 60 10.63 -8.81 10.63
C ILE A 60 11.88 -7.92 10.61
N LEU A 61 13.03 -8.46 10.19
CA LEU A 61 14.28 -7.70 10.14
C LEU A 61 14.25 -6.55 9.14
N LYS A 62 13.43 -6.65 8.08
CA LYS A 62 13.19 -5.58 7.12
C LYS A 62 12.79 -4.26 7.78
N LEU A 63 12.09 -4.29 8.93
CA LEU A 63 11.77 -3.07 9.68
C LEU A 63 13.02 -2.27 10.10
N THR A 64 14.13 -2.95 10.38
CA THR A 64 15.39 -2.28 10.74
C THR A 64 15.99 -1.55 9.55
N GLU A 65 15.84 -2.10 8.35
CA GLU A 65 16.28 -1.46 7.10
C GLU A 65 15.49 -0.17 6.87
N GLU A 66 14.16 -0.27 6.88
CA GLU A 66 13.27 0.89 6.68
C GLU A 66 13.48 1.97 7.76
N ALA A 67 13.66 1.58 9.02
CA ALA A 67 13.98 2.52 10.09
C ALA A 67 15.33 3.22 9.87
N GLY A 68 16.29 2.53 9.26
CA GLY A 68 17.56 3.10 8.81
C GLY A 68 17.38 4.11 7.68
N GLU A 69 16.47 3.85 6.75
CA GLU A 69 16.13 4.77 5.65
C GLU A 69 15.46 6.04 6.17
N VAL A 70 14.51 5.93 7.12
CA VAL A 70 13.95 7.09 7.85
C VAL A 70 15.06 7.94 8.48
N ALA A 71 16.01 7.31 9.17
CA ALA A 71 17.13 8.02 9.79
C ALA A 71 18.00 8.70 8.72
N GLY A 72 18.27 8.03 7.60
CA GLY A 72 18.98 8.57 6.45
C GLY A 72 18.30 9.80 5.85
N ALA A 73 17.00 9.70 5.58
CA ALA A 73 16.19 10.80 5.05
C ALA A 73 16.17 11.98 6.02
N TRP A 74 16.01 11.73 7.33
CA TRP A 74 16.03 12.80 8.33
C TRP A 74 17.39 13.51 8.40
N ILE A 75 18.49 12.76 8.41
CA ILE A 75 19.85 13.32 8.37
C ILE A 75 20.06 14.14 7.09
N GLY A 76 19.57 13.64 5.95
CA GLY A 76 19.59 14.31 4.66
C GLY A 76 18.79 15.61 4.64
N LEU A 77 17.59 15.61 5.22
CA LEU A 77 16.73 16.79 5.37
C LEU A 77 17.39 17.85 6.26
N ARG A 78 18.04 17.42 7.35
CA ARG A 78 18.73 18.34 8.26
C ARG A 78 20.07 18.86 7.70
N GLY A 79 20.54 18.31 6.59
CA GLY A 79 21.82 18.67 5.99
C GLY A 79 23.03 18.40 6.89
N GLN A 80 22.90 17.44 7.81
CA GLN A 80 23.91 17.18 8.86
C GLN A 80 25.24 16.65 8.31
N ASN A 81 25.26 16.20 7.06
CA ASN A 81 26.45 15.72 6.38
C ASN A 81 27.06 16.86 5.51
N PRO A 82 28.12 17.56 5.96
CA PRO A 82 28.58 18.80 5.33
C PRO A 82 29.05 18.62 3.87
N ARG A 83 29.48 17.41 3.49
CA ARG A 83 29.87 17.06 2.12
C ARG A 83 28.69 16.87 1.14
N LYS A 84 27.46 16.73 1.65
CA LYS A 84 26.27 16.48 0.83
C LYS A 84 25.22 17.60 0.91
N GLY A 85 25.26 18.45 1.94
CA GLY A 85 24.24 19.48 2.13
C GLY A 85 22.86 18.87 2.41
N VAL A 86 21.79 19.62 2.12
CA VAL A 86 20.40 19.14 2.24
C VAL A 86 20.06 18.29 1.02
N THR A 87 19.70 17.03 1.25
CA THR A 87 19.43 16.06 0.17
C THR A 87 18.01 15.51 0.16
N HIS A 88 17.24 15.74 1.22
CA HIS A 88 15.87 15.23 1.34
C HIS A 88 14.94 16.34 1.82
N THR A 89 13.65 16.08 1.65
CA THR A 89 12.52 16.91 2.06
C THR A 89 11.80 16.27 3.24
N ARG A 90 10.80 16.97 3.79
CA ARG A 90 9.90 16.37 4.78
C ARG A 90 9.04 15.26 4.18
N ASP A 91 8.69 15.39 2.90
CA ASP A 91 7.86 14.40 2.20
C ASP A 91 8.64 13.10 2.02
N ASP A 92 9.95 13.18 1.74
CA ASP A 92 10.80 11.99 1.70
C ASP A 92 10.83 11.29 3.06
N VAL A 93 11.01 12.02 4.16
CA VAL A 93 10.96 11.43 5.51
C VAL A 93 9.60 10.80 5.80
N ALA A 94 8.50 11.43 5.37
CA ALA A 94 7.16 10.89 5.54
C ALA A 94 6.93 9.62 4.71
N ALA A 95 7.52 9.54 3.50
CA ALA A 95 7.50 8.34 2.67
C ALA A 95 8.22 7.18 3.38
N GLU A 96 9.43 7.40 3.88
CA GLU A 96 10.17 6.36 4.62
C GLU A 96 9.41 5.89 5.88
N LEU A 97 8.74 6.81 6.58
CA LEU A 97 7.90 6.45 7.73
C LEU A 97 6.69 5.61 7.32
N ALA A 98 6.12 5.87 6.14
CA ALA A 98 5.05 5.07 5.58
C ALA A 98 5.55 3.66 5.19
N ASP A 99 6.78 3.54 4.67
CA ASP A 99 7.40 2.26 4.34
C ASP A 99 7.68 1.41 5.59
N VAL A 100 8.15 2.02 6.68
CA VAL A 100 8.24 1.35 8.00
C VAL A 100 6.87 0.83 8.44
N ALA A 101 5.84 1.68 8.38
CA ALA A 101 4.49 1.30 8.80
C ALA A 101 3.95 0.16 7.96
N PHE A 102 4.06 0.25 6.63
CA PHE A 102 3.58 -0.77 5.70
C PHE A 102 4.33 -2.09 5.86
N THR A 103 5.66 -2.04 6.03
CA THR A 103 6.50 -3.22 6.32
C THR A 103 6.06 -3.93 7.59
N ALA A 104 5.71 -3.17 8.65
CA ALA A 104 5.15 -3.76 9.86
C ALA A 104 3.81 -4.48 9.60
N LEU A 105 2.93 -3.92 8.75
CA LEU A 105 1.67 -4.59 8.38
C LEU A 105 1.92 -5.91 7.65
N VAL A 106 2.85 -5.92 6.70
CA VAL A 106 3.25 -7.14 5.96
C VAL A 106 3.85 -8.17 6.92
N ALA A 107 4.66 -7.76 7.90
CA ALA A 107 5.20 -8.65 8.92
C ALA A 107 4.11 -9.22 9.84
N ILE A 108 3.05 -8.47 10.16
CA ILE A 108 1.93 -8.96 10.97
C ILE A 108 1.09 -9.97 10.18
N GLU A 109 0.71 -9.66 8.94
CA GLU A 109 0.06 -10.63 8.03
C GLU A 109 0.95 -11.87 7.88
N SER A 110 2.27 -11.68 7.94
CA SER A 110 3.23 -12.76 7.87
C SER A 110 3.23 -13.73 9.04
N LEU A 111 2.76 -13.29 10.19
CA LEU A 111 2.54 -14.12 11.37
C LEU A 111 1.21 -14.88 11.30
N GLY A 112 0.43 -14.73 10.22
CA GLY A 112 -0.92 -15.28 10.10
C GLY A 112 -1.96 -14.49 10.91
N LEU A 113 -1.67 -13.23 11.25
CA LEU A 113 -2.56 -12.35 11.99
C LEU A 113 -3.16 -11.29 11.07
N ASP A 114 -4.41 -10.91 11.31
CA ASP A 114 -5.02 -9.76 10.64
C ASP A 114 -4.35 -8.46 11.09
N ALA A 115 -3.59 -7.83 10.19
CA ALA A 115 -2.84 -6.62 10.50
C ALA A 115 -3.73 -5.45 10.90
N ARG A 116 -4.92 -5.35 10.30
CA ARG A 116 -5.88 -4.30 10.67
C ARG A 116 -6.35 -4.48 12.10
N ALA A 117 -6.80 -5.69 12.43
CA ALA A 117 -7.28 -5.97 13.79
C ALA A 117 -6.17 -5.77 14.84
N VAL A 118 -4.92 -6.13 14.52
CA VAL A 118 -3.77 -5.89 15.40
C VAL A 118 -3.52 -4.40 15.60
N LEU A 119 -3.55 -3.59 14.53
CA LEU A 119 -3.31 -2.15 14.61
C LEU A 119 -4.45 -1.42 15.31
N ASP A 120 -5.71 -1.76 15.04
CA ASP A 120 -6.88 -1.20 15.70
C ASP A 120 -6.84 -1.44 17.22
N ARG A 121 -6.42 -2.65 17.65
CA ARG A 121 -6.18 -2.96 19.06
C ARG A 121 -5.04 -2.14 19.66
N CYS A 122 -3.98 -1.87 18.89
CA CYS A 122 -2.88 -1.01 19.34
C CYS A 122 -3.38 0.43 19.57
N ALA A 123 -4.10 0.99 18.60
CA ALA A 123 -4.65 2.34 18.68
C ALA A 123 -5.62 2.49 19.86
N THR A 124 -6.52 1.50 20.07
CA THR A 124 -7.45 1.49 21.21
C THR A 124 -6.70 1.53 22.55
N LYS A 125 -5.67 0.69 22.72
CA LYS A 125 -4.83 0.69 23.93
C LYS A 125 -4.15 2.04 24.20
N VAL A 126 -3.74 2.74 23.15
CA VAL A 126 -3.13 4.08 23.28
C VAL A 126 -4.19 5.11 23.66
N HIS A 127 -5.35 5.08 23.01
CA HIS A 127 -6.48 5.95 23.32
C HIS A 127 -6.91 5.82 24.80
N ASP A 128 -7.05 4.59 25.30
CA ASP A 128 -7.45 4.33 26.68
C ASP A 128 -6.44 4.85 27.71
N ARG A 129 -5.15 4.92 27.34
CA ARG A 129 -4.10 5.51 28.18
C ARG A 129 -4.11 7.04 28.18
N LEU A 130 -4.64 7.65 27.12
CA LEU A 130 -4.73 9.11 26.98
C LEU A 130 -6.01 9.67 27.61
N ALA A 131 -7.05 8.85 27.80
CA ALA A 131 -8.22 9.23 28.59
C ALA A 131 -7.77 9.58 30.02
N PRO A 132 -8.11 10.77 30.57
CA PRO A 132 -7.67 11.16 31.90
C PRO A 132 -8.05 10.09 32.92
N ALA A 133 -7.07 9.59 33.68
CA ALA A 133 -7.38 8.85 34.90
C ALA A 133 -8.26 9.76 35.76
N ASP A 134 -9.50 9.36 36.03
CA ASP A 134 -10.44 10.07 36.88
C ASP A 134 -9.72 10.59 38.12
N ARG A 135 -9.47 11.90 38.17
CA ARG A 135 -9.03 12.58 39.38
C ARG A 135 -10.28 12.65 40.27
N PRO A 136 -10.34 11.99 41.44
CA PRO A 136 -11.47 12.18 42.34
C PRO A 136 -11.51 13.66 42.80
N PRO A 137 -12.71 14.23 43.00
CA PRO A 137 -12.85 15.60 43.50
C PRO A 137 -12.26 15.73 44.91
N SER A 138 -11.77 16.95 45.18
CA SER A 138 -10.85 17.39 46.25
C SER A 138 -11.13 16.90 47.66
#